data_AF-A0A946EB01-F1
#
_entry.id   AF-A0A946EB01-F1
#
_cell.length_a   1.000
_cell.length_b   1.000
_cell.length_c   1.000
_cell.angle_alpha   90.00
_cell.angle_beta   90.00
_cell.angle_gamma   90.00
#
_symmetry.space_group_name_H-M   'P 1'
#
loop_
_entity.id
_entity.type
_entity.pdbx_description
1 polymer ?
#
loop_
_entity_poly.entity_id
_entity_poly.type
_entity_poly.pdbx_seq_one_letter_code
_entity_poly.pdbx_strand_id
1 'polypeptide(L)'
;MAARKTKAKPNISAQELIQYYEDMLLIRRFEEKAGQLYGMGLIGGFCHLYIGQEAVVVGLEAAAEEGDKRLTSYRDHGHMLAAGMDPNGVMAELTGRIDGYSKGKGGSMHMFSKEKHFYGGHGIVGAQVPIGAGLAFADKYLENNRVTFTYFGDGAANQGQVYETFNMAALWDLPV
;
A
#
# COMPACT_ATOMS: atom_id res chain seq x y z
N MET A 1 -44.72 14.23 -9.67
CA MET A 1 -43.85 13.03 -9.71
C MET A 1 -42.44 13.50 -10.00
N ALA A 2 -41.48 13.32 -9.07
CA ALA A 2 -40.09 13.68 -9.33
C ALA A 2 -39.51 12.72 -10.38
N ALA A 3 -38.98 13.27 -11.48
CA ALA A 3 -38.32 12.50 -12.52
C ALA A 3 -37.16 11.68 -11.91
N ARG A 4 -37.25 10.36 -12.02
CA ARG A 4 -36.24 9.43 -11.52
C ARG A 4 -34.95 9.70 -12.31
N LYS A 5 -33.94 10.29 -11.67
CA LYS A 5 -32.60 10.46 -12.28
C LYS A 5 -32.16 9.09 -12.81
N THR A 6 -31.91 9.03 -14.11
CA THR A 6 -31.33 7.86 -14.78
C THR A 6 -30.01 7.53 -14.07
N LYS A 7 -29.93 6.37 -13.41
CA LYS A 7 -28.68 5.88 -12.82
C LYS A 7 -27.65 5.81 -13.94
N ALA A 8 -26.54 6.54 -13.79
CA ALA A 8 -25.41 6.45 -14.70
C ALA A 8 -25.00 4.97 -14.82
N LYS A 9 -24.66 4.52 -16.03
CA LYS A 9 -24.11 3.17 -16.20
C LYS A 9 -22.81 3.10 -15.39
N PRO A 10 -22.64 2.07 -14.54
CA PRO A 10 -21.39 1.89 -13.83
C PRO A 10 -20.26 1.67 -14.84
N ASN A 11 -19.11 2.28 -14.57
CA ASN A 11 -17.87 2.14 -15.34
C ASN A 11 -17.09 0.86 -14.97
N ILE A 12 -17.67 -0.01 -14.13
CA ILE A 12 -17.08 -1.22 -13.59
C ILE A 12 -18.12 -2.35 -13.73
N SER A 13 -17.68 -3.53 -14.12
CA SER A 13 -18.49 -4.73 -14.28
C SER A 13 -18.84 -5.37 -12.92
N ALA A 14 -19.88 -6.21 -12.92
CA ALA A 14 -20.23 -6.98 -11.73
C ALA A 14 -19.11 -7.97 -11.33
N GLN A 15 -18.38 -8.53 -12.29
CA GLN A 15 -17.24 -9.40 -12.01
C GLN A 15 -16.12 -8.65 -11.29
N GLU A 16 -15.75 -7.47 -11.75
CA GLU A 16 -14.73 -6.64 -11.10
C GLU A 16 -15.13 -6.26 -9.68
N LEU A 17 -16.39 -5.90 -9.44
CA LEU A 17 -16.87 -5.60 -8.09
C LEU A 17 -16.80 -6.81 -7.15
N ILE A 18 -17.06 -8.02 -7.66
CA ILE A 18 -16.90 -9.26 -6.88
C ILE A 18 -15.42 -9.46 -6.56
N GLN A 19 -14.52 -9.28 -7.53
CA GLN A 19 -13.08 -9.39 -7.31
C GLN A 19 -12.59 -8.42 -6.22
N TYR A 20 -12.97 -7.14 -6.31
CA TYR A 20 -12.58 -6.16 -5.29
C TYR A 20 -13.10 -6.52 -3.90
N TYR A 21 -14.31 -7.08 -3.82
CA TYR A 21 -14.85 -7.58 -2.56
C TYR A 21 -14.04 -8.76 -2.02
N GLU A 22 -13.66 -9.71 -2.87
CA GLU A 22 -12.82 -10.85 -2.50
C GLU A 22 -11.44 -10.39 -2.02
N ASP A 23 -10.82 -9.42 -2.69
CA ASP A 23 -9.53 -8.85 -2.31
C ASP A 23 -9.61 -8.15 -0.95
N MET A 24 -10.63 -7.33 -0.72
CA MET A 24 -10.87 -6.69 0.58
C MET A 24 -11.12 -7.73 1.69
N LEU A 25 -11.85 -8.80 1.38
CA LEU A 25 -12.14 -9.86 2.34
C LEU A 25 -10.89 -10.68 2.66
N LEU A 26 -10.04 -10.96 1.68
CA LEU A 26 -8.74 -11.59 1.87
C LEU A 26 -7.88 -10.78 2.83
N ILE A 27 -7.74 -9.48 2.59
CA ILE A 27 -6.99 -8.57 3.46
C ILE A 27 -7.57 -8.63 4.88
N ARG A 28 -8.89 -8.46 5.03
CA ARG A 28 -9.55 -8.53 6.36
C ARG A 28 -9.22 -9.81 7.10
N ARG A 29 -9.36 -10.97 6.45
CA ARG A 29 -9.13 -12.29 7.09
C ARG A 29 -7.66 -12.53 7.40
N PHE A 30 -6.77 -12.08 6.52
CA PHE A 30 -5.33 -12.12 6.77
C PHE A 30 -4.96 -11.32 8.01
N GLU A 31 -5.45 -10.07 8.10
CA GLU A 31 -5.19 -9.15 9.19
C GLU A 31 -5.78 -9.64 10.53
N GLU A 32 -6.98 -10.21 10.54
CA GLU A 32 -7.55 -10.87 11.73
C GLU A 32 -6.65 -12.01 12.22
N LYS A 33 -6.09 -12.80 11.29
CA LYS A 33 -5.17 -13.88 11.62
C LYS A 33 -3.83 -13.36 12.14
N ALA A 34 -3.29 -12.32 11.51
CA ALA A 34 -2.08 -11.64 11.98
C ALA A 34 -2.28 -11.08 13.40
N GLY A 35 -3.43 -10.45 13.68
CA GLY A 35 -3.80 -9.99 15.01
C GLY A 35 -3.86 -11.12 16.04
N GLN A 36 -4.43 -12.28 15.67
CA GLN A 36 -4.44 -13.47 16.54
C GLN A 36 -3.02 -13.96 16.86
N LEU A 37 -2.18 -14.12 15.84
CA LEU A 37 -0.80 -14.60 16.01
C LEU A 37 0.05 -13.62 16.82
N TYR A 38 -0.17 -12.32 16.64
CA TYR A 38 0.45 -11.28 17.45
C TYR A 38 0.05 -11.40 18.92
N GLY A 39 -1.25 -11.57 19.21
CA GLY A 39 -1.73 -11.81 20.58
C GLY A 39 -1.17 -13.08 21.23
N MET A 40 -0.77 -14.07 20.42
CA MET A 40 -0.09 -15.28 20.87
C MET A 40 1.44 -15.11 21.04
N GLY A 41 2.00 -13.94 20.71
CA GLY A 41 3.44 -13.67 20.76
C GLY A 41 4.24 -14.32 19.62
N LEU A 42 3.58 -14.73 18.53
CA LEU A 42 4.24 -15.37 17.38
C LEU A 42 4.75 -14.38 16.33
N ILE A 43 4.36 -13.11 16.44
CA ILE A 43 4.85 -12.00 15.62
C ILE A 43 5.67 -11.09 16.54
N GLY A 44 6.95 -10.87 16.20
CA GLY A 44 7.86 -10.02 16.96
C GLY A 44 7.66 -8.53 16.65
N GLY A 45 7.95 -7.66 17.63
CA GLY A 45 7.82 -6.21 17.47
C GLY A 45 6.38 -5.71 17.58
N PHE A 46 6.04 -4.66 16.84
CA PHE A 46 4.67 -4.13 16.77
C PHE A 46 3.98 -4.57 15.49
N CYS A 47 2.80 -5.18 15.64
CA CYS A 47 1.95 -5.60 14.52
C CYS A 47 0.93 -4.51 14.18
N HIS A 48 1.08 -3.90 13.01
CA HIS A 48 0.26 -2.76 12.58
C HIS A 48 -0.77 -3.19 11.54
N LEU A 49 -1.99 -3.46 12.01
CA LEU A 49 -3.02 -4.03 11.16
C LEU A 49 -3.61 -3.00 10.17
N TYR A 50 -4.03 -3.44 8.98
CA TYR A 50 -4.72 -2.59 7.97
C TYR A 50 -6.26 -2.65 8.06
N ILE A 51 -6.78 -3.24 9.14
CA ILE A 51 -8.22 -3.39 9.43
C ILE A 51 -8.97 -2.05 9.28
N GLY A 52 -9.94 -2.02 8.36
CA GLY A 52 -10.84 -0.89 8.14
C GLY A 52 -10.44 0.05 7.00
N GLN A 53 -9.30 -0.20 6.34
CA GLN A 53 -8.79 0.61 5.23
C GLN A 53 -8.69 -0.17 3.92
N GLU A 54 -9.19 -1.41 3.87
CA GLU A 54 -9.00 -2.34 2.75
C GLU A 54 -9.45 -1.75 1.40
N ALA A 55 -10.56 -1.02 1.41
CA ALA A 55 -11.09 -0.37 0.21
C ALA A 55 -10.15 0.70 -0.38
N VAL A 56 -9.32 1.33 0.45
CA VAL A 56 -8.38 2.37 0.01
C VAL A 56 -7.36 1.77 -0.95
N VAL A 57 -6.70 0.69 -0.52
CA VAL A 57 -5.66 0.09 -1.35
C VAL A 57 -6.22 -0.73 -2.49
N VAL A 58 -7.30 -1.50 -2.29
CA VAL A 58 -7.94 -2.24 -3.40
C VAL A 58 -8.43 -1.28 -4.49
N GLY A 59 -8.98 -0.12 -4.10
CA GLY A 59 -9.40 0.89 -5.06
C GLY A 59 -8.26 1.54 -5.83
N LEU A 60 -7.10 1.76 -5.19
CA LEU A 60 -5.91 2.29 -5.86
C LEU A 60 -5.25 1.25 -6.77
N GLU A 61 -5.13 0.01 -6.33
CA GLU A 61 -4.60 -1.08 -7.16
C GLU A 61 -5.48 -1.37 -8.38
N ALA A 62 -6.79 -1.17 -8.28
CA ALA A 62 -7.71 -1.26 -9.42
C ALA A 62 -7.41 -0.24 -10.54
N ALA A 63 -6.75 0.87 -10.21
CA ALA A 63 -6.34 1.91 -11.15
C ALA A 63 -4.84 1.87 -11.48
N ALA A 64 -4.07 1.03 -10.81
CA ALA A 64 -2.63 0.93 -10.98
C ALA A 64 -2.26 0.20 -12.26
N GLU A 65 -1.16 0.60 -12.87
CA GLU A 65 -0.56 -0.10 -14.01
C GLU A 65 0.70 -0.88 -13.60
N GLU A 66 1.09 -1.84 -14.43
CA GLU A 66 2.34 -2.57 -14.25
C GLU A 66 3.54 -1.61 -14.36
N GLY A 67 4.39 -1.60 -13.33
CA GLY A 67 5.56 -0.72 -13.24
C GLY A 67 5.34 0.53 -12.38
N ASP A 68 4.08 0.82 -12.01
CA ASP A 68 3.79 1.83 -10.99
C ASP A 68 4.37 1.40 -9.65
N LYS A 69 4.83 2.39 -8.89
CA LYS A 69 5.56 2.18 -7.64
C LYS A 69 4.67 2.49 -6.47
N ARG A 70 4.90 1.79 -5.36
CA ARG A 70 4.13 1.94 -4.13
C ARG A 70 5.07 2.06 -2.96
N LEU A 71 4.76 2.95 -2.04
CA LEU A 71 5.38 2.97 -0.74
C LEU A 71 4.43 3.56 0.30
N THR A 72 4.51 3.02 1.50
CA THR A 72 3.54 3.36 2.56
C THR A 72 4.23 3.46 3.92
N SER A 73 3.44 3.76 4.93
CA SER A 73 3.85 3.71 6.33
C SER A 73 3.90 2.26 6.84
N TYR A 74 4.01 2.09 8.14
CA TYR A 74 4.07 0.79 8.82
C TYR A 74 2.80 -0.09 8.73
N ARG A 75 1.72 0.34 8.08
CA ARG A 75 0.52 -0.49 7.84
C ARG A 75 0.52 -1.06 6.42
N ASP A 76 1.47 -1.95 6.14
CA ASP A 76 1.85 -2.34 4.78
C ASP A 76 1.30 -3.70 4.30
N HIS A 77 0.81 -4.58 5.18
CA HIS A 77 0.43 -5.96 4.78
C HIS A 77 -0.71 -5.97 3.77
N GLY A 78 -1.79 -5.24 4.08
CA GLY A 78 -2.92 -5.07 3.16
C GLY A 78 -2.51 -4.50 1.80
N HIS A 79 -1.49 -3.63 1.75
CA HIS A 79 -1.02 -3.09 0.48
C HIS A 79 -0.29 -4.13 -0.36
N MET A 80 0.54 -4.96 0.26
CA MET A 80 1.24 -6.02 -0.45
C MET A 80 0.29 -7.08 -1.00
N LEU A 81 -0.72 -7.45 -0.21
CA LEU A 81 -1.76 -8.38 -0.64
C LEU A 81 -2.53 -7.82 -1.84
N ALA A 82 -2.94 -6.55 -1.78
CA ALA A 82 -3.62 -5.89 -2.89
C ALA A 82 -2.74 -5.77 -4.15
N ALA A 83 -1.43 -5.59 -3.99
CA ALA A 83 -0.46 -5.60 -5.09
C ALA A 83 -0.16 -7.02 -5.65
N GLY A 84 -0.91 -8.04 -5.22
CA GLY A 84 -0.83 -9.41 -5.73
C GLY A 84 0.34 -10.22 -5.19
N MET A 85 0.82 -9.89 -3.98
CA MET A 85 1.84 -10.69 -3.29
C MET A 85 1.19 -11.90 -2.61
N ASP A 86 1.90 -13.03 -2.57
CA ASP A 86 1.42 -14.27 -1.95
C ASP A 86 1.23 -14.06 -0.43
N PRO A 87 0.01 -14.28 0.11
CA PRO A 87 -0.25 -14.22 1.54
C PRO A 87 0.70 -15.08 2.38
N ASN A 88 1.18 -16.22 1.86
CA ASN A 88 2.14 -17.06 2.58
C ASN A 88 3.46 -16.33 2.80
N GLY A 89 3.96 -15.60 1.80
CA GLY A 89 5.18 -14.80 1.91
C GLY A 89 5.03 -13.63 2.89
N VAL A 90 3.86 -12.99 2.90
CA VAL A 90 3.56 -11.91 3.87
C VAL A 90 3.53 -12.47 5.29
N MET A 91 2.86 -13.61 5.50
CA MET A 91 2.80 -14.26 6.82
C MET A 91 4.16 -14.81 7.27
N ALA A 92 4.96 -15.32 6.35
CA ALA A 92 6.34 -15.72 6.62
C ALA A 92 7.17 -14.53 7.12
N GLU A 93 7.05 -13.36 6.49
CA GLU A 93 7.72 -12.15 6.95
C GLU A 93 7.26 -11.72 8.34
N LEU A 94 5.95 -11.70 8.60
CA LEU A 94 5.38 -11.37 9.92
C LEU A 94 5.88 -12.29 11.03
N THR A 95 6.05 -13.58 10.73
CA THR A 95 6.51 -14.59 11.68
C THR A 95 8.03 -14.78 11.70
N GLY A 96 8.78 -13.89 11.04
CA GLY A 96 10.24 -13.87 11.08
C GLY A 96 10.91 -15.05 10.34
N ARG A 97 10.26 -15.60 9.32
CA ARG A 97 10.75 -16.75 8.56
C ARG A 97 11.53 -16.33 7.32
N ILE A 98 12.45 -17.20 6.88
CA ILE A 98 13.42 -16.93 5.81
C ILE A 98 12.77 -16.74 4.42
N ASP A 99 11.60 -17.33 4.23
CA ASP A 99 10.75 -17.25 3.04
C ASP A 99 9.93 -15.95 2.97
N GLY A 100 10.00 -15.09 3.99
CA GLY A 100 9.44 -13.76 3.95
C GLY A 100 10.10 -12.86 2.89
N TYR A 101 9.36 -11.85 2.42
CA TYR A 101 9.82 -10.93 1.35
C TYR A 101 11.11 -10.17 1.68
N SER A 102 11.38 -9.96 2.97
CA SER A 102 12.62 -9.37 3.50
C SER A 102 13.39 -10.36 4.36
N LYS A 103 13.22 -11.67 4.11
CA LYS A 103 13.89 -12.79 4.79
C LYS A 103 13.60 -12.84 6.29
N GLY A 104 12.40 -12.39 6.70
CA GLY A 104 11.96 -12.36 8.09
C GLY A 104 12.62 -11.27 8.93
N LYS A 105 13.31 -10.31 8.30
CA LYS A 105 14.05 -9.24 8.98
C LYS A 105 13.27 -7.92 9.04
N GLY A 106 12.34 -7.71 8.11
CA GLY A 106 11.53 -6.51 8.05
C GLY A 106 10.33 -6.58 9.00
N GLY A 107 9.83 -7.78 9.24
CA GLY A 107 8.70 -8.02 10.12
C GLY A 107 7.46 -7.23 9.68
N SER A 108 6.66 -6.76 10.64
CA SER A 108 5.38 -6.10 10.36
C SER A 108 5.49 -4.67 9.81
N MET A 109 6.65 -4.03 9.78
CA MET A 109 6.73 -2.59 9.44
C MET A 109 7.61 -2.28 8.24
N HIS A 110 8.41 -3.23 7.77
CA HIS A 110 9.48 -2.98 6.79
C HIS A 110 9.47 -4.01 5.67
N MET A 111 8.29 -4.33 5.16
CA MET A 111 8.20 -5.26 4.04
C MET A 111 8.55 -4.58 2.72
N PHE A 112 9.26 -5.28 1.84
CA PHE A 112 9.79 -4.72 0.60
C PHE A 112 9.75 -5.75 -0.53
N SER A 113 9.41 -5.33 -1.75
CA SER A 113 9.54 -6.16 -2.95
C SER A 113 9.91 -5.34 -4.18
N LYS A 114 11.12 -5.61 -4.70
CA LYS A 114 11.57 -5.01 -5.95
C LYS A 114 10.76 -5.50 -7.15
N GLU A 115 10.37 -6.77 -7.15
CA GLU A 115 9.63 -7.41 -8.25
C GLU A 115 8.25 -6.76 -8.44
N LYS A 116 7.58 -6.41 -7.34
CA LYS A 116 6.25 -5.77 -7.36
C LYS A 116 6.31 -4.25 -7.24
N HIS A 117 7.50 -3.65 -7.37
CA HIS A 117 7.70 -2.21 -7.19
C HIS A 117 7.10 -1.66 -5.87
N PHE A 118 7.21 -2.47 -4.81
CA PHE A 118 6.78 -2.13 -3.46
C PHE A 118 7.99 -1.75 -2.62
N TYR A 119 8.17 -0.46 -2.37
CA TYR A 119 9.41 0.10 -1.83
C TYR A 119 9.43 0.27 -0.31
N GLY A 120 8.48 -0.32 0.41
CA GLY A 120 8.57 -0.38 1.87
C GLY A 120 7.30 0.00 2.60
N GLY A 121 7.12 -0.64 3.75
CA GLY A 121 6.62 0.03 4.94
C GLY A 121 7.73 0.85 5.62
N HIS A 122 7.43 2.11 5.94
CA HIS A 122 8.34 2.98 6.66
C HIS A 122 7.85 3.20 8.09
N GLY A 123 8.67 2.80 9.07
CA GLY A 123 8.40 2.98 10.50
C GLY A 123 8.59 4.43 10.98
N ILE A 124 9.40 5.23 10.28
CA ILE A 124 9.54 6.66 10.56
C ILE A 124 8.37 7.40 9.91
N VAL A 125 7.54 8.02 10.75
CA VAL A 125 6.33 8.74 10.33
C VAL A 125 6.70 9.84 9.31
N GLY A 126 6.12 9.74 8.11
CA GLY A 126 6.30 10.71 7.02
C GLY A 126 7.55 10.52 6.17
N ALA A 127 8.46 9.61 6.52
CA ALA A 127 9.71 9.40 5.79
C ALA A 127 9.50 8.83 4.37
N GLN A 128 8.41 8.10 4.16
CA GLN A 128 8.05 7.57 2.85
C GLN A 128 7.72 8.67 1.85
N VAL A 129 7.26 9.85 2.28
CA VAL A 129 6.81 10.89 1.36
C VAL A 129 7.95 11.45 0.48
N PRO A 130 9.08 11.91 1.02
CA PRO A 130 10.21 12.35 0.19
C PRO A 130 10.82 11.22 -0.64
N ILE A 131 10.80 9.98 -0.14
CA ILE A 131 11.27 8.81 -0.91
C ILE A 131 10.38 8.59 -2.13
N GLY A 132 9.07 8.76 -1.98
CA GLY A 132 8.08 8.61 -3.06
C GLY A 132 8.29 9.63 -4.16
N ALA A 133 8.52 10.89 -3.77
CA ALA A 133 8.89 11.92 -4.73
C ALA A 133 10.22 11.60 -5.44
N GLY A 134 11.19 11.00 -4.75
CA GLY A 134 12.44 10.53 -5.38
C GLY A 134 12.21 9.44 -6.44
N LEU A 135 11.31 8.48 -6.16
CA LEU A 135 10.93 7.44 -7.12
C LEU A 135 10.19 8.02 -8.33
N ALA A 136 9.23 8.92 -8.10
CA ALA A 136 8.51 9.61 -9.16
C ALA A 136 9.43 10.49 -10.01
N PHE A 137 10.40 11.17 -9.39
CA PHE A 137 11.44 11.89 -10.10
C PHE A 137 12.26 10.96 -10.99
N ALA A 138 12.63 9.78 -10.51
CA ALA A 138 13.35 8.81 -11.33
C ALA A 138 12.53 8.35 -12.55
N ASP A 139 11.22 8.12 -12.40
CA ASP A 139 10.35 7.78 -13.54
C ASP A 139 10.21 8.92 -14.54
N LYS A 140 10.11 10.17 -14.05
CA LYS A 140 10.11 11.35 -14.91
C LYS A 140 11.43 11.50 -15.66
N TYR A 141 12.56 11.36 -14.95
CA TYR A 141 13.90 11.53 -15.49
C TYR A 141 14.26 10.47 -16.54
N LEU A 142 13.79 9.23 -16.34
CA LEU A 142 14.01 8.11 -17.25
C LEU A 142 12.91 7.95 -18.31
N GLU A 143 11.91 8.83 -18.32
CA GLU A 143 10.76 8.78 -19.24
C GLU A 143 10.01 7.44 -19.20
N ASN A 144 9.91 6.80 -18.02
CA ASN A 144 9.27 5.49 -17.86
C ASN A 144 7.74 5.54 -18.01
N ASN A 145 7.15 6.74 -17.97
CA ASN A 145 5.70 6.96 -18.01
C ASN A 145 4.95 6.15 -16.94
N ARG A 146 5.39 6.26 -15.69
CA ARG A 146 4.83 5.59 -14.51
C ARG A 146 4.55 6.59 -13.38
N VAL A 147 3.66 6.20 -12.48
CA VAL A 147 3.32 6.97 -11.28
C VAL A 147 3.80 6.27 -10.01
N THR A 148 4.05 7.06 -8.96
CA THR A 148 4.41 6.52 -7.64
C THR A 148 3.32 6.81 -6.61
N PHE A 149 2.57 5.80 -6.20
CA PHE A 149 1.60 5.89 -5.12
C PHE A 149 2.29 6.02 -3.77
N THR A 150 2.25 7.24 -3.21
CA THR A 150 2.90 7.60 -1.95
C THR A 150 1.88 7.76 -0.83
N TYR A 151 1.75 6.73 0.00
CA TYR A 151 0.74 6.69 1.06
C TYR A 151 1.26 7.28 2.37
N PHE A 152 0.44 8.07 3.05
CA PHE A 152 0.74 8.56 4.40
C PHE A 152 -0.54 8.74 5.21
N GLY A 153 -0.42 8.62 6.54
CA GLY A 153 -1.54 8.88 7.45
C GLY A 153 -1.70 10.37 7.77
N ASP A 154 -2.88 10.75 8.23
CA ASP A 154 -3.19 12.10 8.71
C ASP A 154 -2.21 12.60 9.78
N GLY A 155 -1.80 11.74 10.72
CA GLY A 155 -0.77 12.07 11.71
C GLY A 155 0.60 12.42 11.09
N ALA A 156 0.94 11.81 9.93
CA ALA A 156 2.16 12.11 9.20
C ALA A 156 2.11 13.44 8.46
N ALA A 157 0.91 13.95 8.15
CA ALA A 157 0.74 15.21 7.43
C ALA A 157 1.37 16.41 8.16
N ASN A 158 1.57 16.32 9.47
CA ASN A 158 2.20 17.38 10.28
C ASN A 158 3.74 17.35 10.27
N GLN A 159 4.36 16.42 9.57
CA GLN A 159 5.82 16.35 9.45
C GLN A 159 6.33 17.37 8.43
N GLY A 160 7.39 18.11 8.77
CA GLY A 160 7.96 19.15 7.88
C GLY A 160 8.36 18.61 6.51
N GLN A 161 8.99 17.43 6.47
CA GLN A 161 9.41 16.77 5.23
C GLN A 161 8.26 16.49 4.26
N VAL A 162 7.01 16.36 4.74
CA VAL A 162 5.84 16.13 3.88
C VAL A 162 5.50 17.39 3.10
N TYR A 163 5.44 18.54 3.77
CA TYR A 163 5.17 19.83 3.11
C TYR A 163 6.30 20.27 2.19
N GLU A 164 7.56 20.06 2.61
CA GLU A 164 8.72 20.29 1.75
C GLU A 164 8.61 19.45 0.47
N THR A 165 8.25 18.17 0.61
CA THR A 165 8.06 17.28 -0.54
C THR A 165 6.93 17.73 -1.45
N PHE A 166 5.79 18.18 -0.93
CA PHE A 166 4.70 18.70 -1.77
C PHE A 166 5.14 19.91 -2.62
N ASN A 167 5.92 20.82 -2.01
CA ASN A 167 6.47 21.95 -2.75
C ASN A 167 7.40 21.49 -3.88
N MET A 168 8.29 20.54 -3.61
CA MET A 168 9.21 20.00 -4.62
C MET A 168 8.46 19.23 -5.71
N ALA A 169 7.48 18.41 -5.34
CA ALA A 169 6.67 17.63 -6.27
C ALA A 169 5.89 18.53 -7.24
N ALA A 170 5.29 19.61 -6.73
CA ALA A 170 4.59 20.60 -7.53
C ALA A 170 5.55 21.40 -8.42
N LEU A 171 6.66 21.89 -7.87
CA LEU A 171 7.65 22.68 -8.62
C LEU A 171 8.27 21.88 -9.77
N TRP A 172 8.52 20.60 -9.54
CA TRP A 172 9.13 19.71 -10.52
C TRP A 172 8.11 18.93 -11.34
N ASP A 173 6.81 19.11 -11.10
CA ASP A 173 5.72 18.44 -11.81
C ASP A 173 5.93 16.91 -11.84
N LEU A 174 6.08 16.32 -10.66
CA LEU A 174 6.39 14.90 -10.48
C LEU A 174 5.14 14.01 -10.62
N PRO A 175 5.27 12.79 -11.18
CA PRO A 175 4.19 11.80 -11.25
C PRO A 175 4.04 11.03 -9.92
N VAL A 176 3.64 11.72 -8.85
CA VAL A 176 3.52 11.21 -7.47
C VAL A 176 2.16 11.47 -6.84
#